data_AF-A0A914TY12-F1
#
_entry.id   AF-A0A914TY12-F1
#
_cell.length_a   1.000
_cell.length_b   1.000
_cell.length_c   1.000
_cell.angle_alpha   90.00
_cell.angle_beta   90.00
_cell.angle_gamma   90.00
#
_symmetry.space_group_name_H-M   'P 1'
#
loop_
_entity.id
_entity.type
_entity.pdbx_description
1 polymer ?
#
loop_
_entity_poly.entity_id
_entity_poly.type
_entity_poly.pdbx_seq_one_letter_code
_entity_poly.pdbx_strand_id
1 'polypeptide(L)'
;MAPSSKCAHELTSRKKIERIQALMSFIKTATPEKLSSKLVEVWATPQCSITDARILLTLGANPSLLYDNDYGKKTLQDRVDAGSCCLQCEKKFEEYLEKAVIIYDTQFHTKPIHVNNGSINDGAKKGNMTQDLIALSLDGGGMRGLVSVVCLLFISRRLFGNESLVDKIDWFVGCSTGAMLALALAKGFTLTEAFFLYWEMKNEIFLDKSTMARLFGSVVDKQTIRMDNVLKRCFPCEDDTFQNCARRLTVPALNISCSPAKLHTFRNYPIRVDKGKGTTSENGEEHISFRDAARASSAAPTYFHPHIMGDDVFVDGSLVANCPLSILFREYDKSILAGKDVSLGCILSIGTGEPLETKRRYKSGNTLHKKSKYLRDVAQLLMEQVVGHEKSAIEFAIDRCAASTIPFFRVSPVGIDVRIDQIDDGKLMDMIWETLLYLVDNVAEIDEFGKILKTVAERPHDIPHDESARLRSHTVQ
;
A
#
# COMPACT_ATOMS: atom_id res chain seq x y z
N MET A 1 -40.96 -1.60 -18.32
CA MET A 1 -40.31 -0.29 -18.14
C MET A 1 -39.17 -0.23 -19.14
N ALA A 2 -39.15 0.74 -20.06
CA ALA A 2 -37.98 0.95 -20.92
C ALA A 2 -36.74 1.12 -20.02
N PRO A 3 -35.60 0.50 -20.32
CA PRO A 3 -34.39 0.71 -19.54
C PRO A 3 -34.11 2.21 -19.49
N SER A 4 -33.92 2.72 -18.27
CA SER A 4 -33.60 4.12 -18.02
C SER A 4 -32.53 4.59 -18.99
N SER A 5 -32.84 5.59 -19.82
CA SER A 5 -31.89 6.24 -20.75
C SER A 5 -30.82 7.07 -20.02
N LYS A 6 -30.77 7.01 -18.70
CA LYS A 6 -29.83 7.78 -17.89
C LYS A 6 -28.48 7.08 -17.83
N CYS A 7 -27.43 7.89 -17.87
CA CYS A 7 -26.07 7.43 -17.70
C CYS A 7 -25.83 6.88 -16.29
N ALA A 8 -24.95 5.88 -16.16
CA ALA A 8 -24.65 5.22 -14.89
C ALA A 8 -24.19 6.17 -13.77
N HIS A 9 -23.60 7.32 -14.11
CA HIS A 9 -23.20 8.34 -13.12
C HIS A 9 -24.40 9.09 -12.52
N GLU A 10 -25.57 9.06 -13.15
CA GLU A 10 -26.81 9.70 -12.67
C GLU A 10 -27.62 8.78 -11.74
N LEU A 11 -27.20 7.52 -11.58
CA LEU A 11 -27.84 6.60 -10.65
C LEU A 11 -27.72 7.12 -9.22
N THR A 12 -28.75 6.86 -8.42
CA THR A 12 -28.75 7.14 -6.98
C THR A 12 -27.56 6.47 -6.29
N SER A 13 -26.98 7.10 -5.28
CA SER A 13 -25.82 6.55 -4.54
C SER A 13 -26.04 5.12 -4.05
N ARG A 14 -27.25 4.80 -3.56
CA ARG A 14 -27.63 3.44 -3.15
C ARG A 14 -27.45 2.41 -4.26
N LYS A 15 -28.00 2.68 -5.46
CA LYS A 15 -27.85 1.78 -6.63
C LYS A 15 -26.41 1.62 -7.08
N LYS A 16 -25.58 2.67 -6.99
CA LYS A 16 -24.15 2.59 -7.29
C LYS A 16 -23.43 1.65 -6.31
N ILE A 17 -23.70 1.79 -5.02
CA ILE A 17 -23.13 0.94 -3.97
C ILE A 17 -23.56 -0.52 -4.16
N GLU A 18 -24.86 -0.78 -4.33
CA GLU A 18 -25.39 -2.14 -4.54
C GLU A 18 -24.77 -2.80 -5.78
N ARG A 19 -24.57 -2.04 -6.87
CA ARG A 19 -23.90 -2.52 -8.09
C ARG A 19 -22.45 -2.93 -7.83
N ILE A 20 -21.67 -2.08 -7.19
CA ILE A 20 -20.26 -2.36 -6.88
C ILE A 20 -20.13 -3.52 -5.88
N GLN A 21 -21.02 -3.62 -4.89
CA GLN A 21 -21.05 -4.75 -3.95
C GLN A 21 -21.34 -6.07 -4.67
N ALA A 22 -22.32 -6.09 -5.57
CA ALA A 22 -22.63 -7.27 -6.37
C ALA A 22 -21.43 -7.67 -7.26
N LEU A 23 -20.76 -6.69 -7.87
CA LEU A 23 -19.55 -6.93 -8.65
C LEU A 23 -18.42 -7.52 -7.79
N MET A 24 -18.15 -6.95 -6.61
CA MET A 24 -17.11 -7.46 -5.71
C MET A 24 -17.41 -8.88 -5.22
N SER A 25 -18.66 -9.19 -4.90
CA SER A 25 -19.08 -10.54 -4.53
C SER A 25 -18.85 -11.54 -5.65
N PHE A 26 -19.08 -11.15 -6.91
CA PHE A 26 -18.78 -11.98 -8.07
C PHE A 26 -17.27 -12.21 -8.20
N ILE A 27 -16.47 -11.15 -8.16
CA ILE A 27 -15.03 -11.22 -8.40
C ILE A 27 -14.33 -12.14 -7.38
N LYS A 28 -14.73 -12.08 -6.11
CA LYS A 28 -14.17 -12.94 -5.04
C LYS A 28 -14.24 -14.45 -5.31
N THR A 29 -15.10 -14.90 -6.23
CA THR A 29 -15.32 -16.31 -6.54
C THR A 29 -15.07 -16.65 -8.01
N ALA A 30 -14.70 -15.66 -8.82
CA ALA A 30 -14.57 -15.81 -10.27
C ALA A 30 -13.17 -16.28 -10.67
N THR A 31 -13.09 -17.11 -11.71
CA THR A 31 -11.82 -17.44 -12.39
C THR A 31 -11.43 -16.30 -13.33
N PRO A 32 -10.16 -16.21 -13.77
CA PRO A 32 -9.71 -15.18 -14.72
C PRO A 32 -10.55 -15.12 -16.01
N GLU A 33 -10.99 -16.26 -16.54
CA GLU A 33 -11.84 -16.33 -17.73
C GLU A 33 -13.25 -15.77 -17.46
N LYS A 34 -13.80 -16.03 -16.27
CA LYS A 34 -15.08 -15.46 -15.84
C LYS A 34 -14.97 -13.96 -15.62
N LEU A 35 -13.85 -13.45 -15.10
CA LEU A 35 -13.61 -12.01 -14.97
C LEU A 35 -13.58 -11.33 -16.35
N SER A 36 -12.87 -11.93 -17.29
CA SER A 36 -12.78 -11.44 -18.68
C SER A 36 -14.14 -11.46 -19.38
N SER A 37 -14.94 -12.52 -19.17
CA SER A 37 -16.31 -12.60 -19.68
C SER A 37 -17.22 -11.55 -19.03
N LYS A 38 -17.07 -11.32 -17.73
CA LYS A 38 -17.84 -10.31 -16.99
C LYS A 38 -17.52 -8.91 -17.46
N LEU A 39 -16.28 -8.64 -17.88
CA LEU A 39 -15.88 -7.35 -18.44
C LEU A 39 -16.68 -7.04 -19.72
N VAL A 40 -16.86 -8.01 -20.62
CA VAL A 40 -17.69 -7.87 -21.82
C VAL A 40 -19.15 -7.58 -21.46
N GLU A 41 -19.71 -8.31 -20.48
CA GLU A 41 -21.08 -8.08 -20.00
C GLU A 41 -21.25 -6.68 -19.40
N VAL A 42 -20.32 -6.24 -18.56
CA VAL A 42 -20.29 -4.90 -17.95
C VAL A 42 -20.16 -3.82 -19.02
N TRP A 43 -19.39 -4.06 -20.08
CA TRP A 43 -19.22 -3.14 -21.20
C TRP A 43 -20.53 -2.89 -21.95
N ALA A 44 -21.27 -3.98 -22.22
CA ALA A 44 -22.56 -3.94 -22.90
C ALA A 44 -23.70 -3.36 -22.04
N THR A 45 -23.59 -3.44 -20.71
CA THR A 45 -24.66 -3.06 -19.80
C THR A 45 -24.77 -1.54 -19.66
N PRO A 46 -25.90 -0.90 -20.06
CA PRO A 46 -26.03 0.56 -20.02
C PRO A 46 -25.87 1.18 -18.62
N GLN A 47 -26.23 0.42 -17.58
CA GLN A 47 -26.18 0.86 -16.17
C GLN A 47 -24.85 0.61 -15.47
N CYS A 48 -23.87 0.04 -16.18
CA CYS A 48 -22.51 -0.11 -15.70
C CYS A 48 -21.70 1.14 -16.02
N SER A 49 -20.83 1.53 -15.08
CA SER A 49 -19.94 2.67 -15.24
C SER A 49 -18.53 2.20 -15.57
N ILE A 50 -17.67 3.16 -15.90
CA ILE A 50 -16.26 2.87 -16.14
C ILE A 50 -15.55 2.28 -14.91
N THR A 51 -16.02 2.62 -13.70
CA THR A 51 -15.54 2.06 -12.43
C THR A 51 -15.62 0.53 -12.44
N ASP A 52 -16.72 -0.02 -12.94
CA ASP A 52 -16.97 -1.46 -12.99
C ASP A 52 -15.93 -2.17 -13.90
N ALA A 53 -15.67 -1.62 -15.09
CA ALA A 53 -14.68 -2.15 -16.02
C ALA A 53 -13.25 -2.02 -15.48
N ARG A 54 -12.90 -0.87 -14.88
CA ARG A 54 -11.57 -0.64 -14.28
C ARG A 54 -11.30 -1.58 -13.11
N ILE A 55 -12.30 -1.89 -12.27
CA ILE A 55 -12.16 -2.87 -11.19
C ILE A 55 -11.81 -4.25 -11.76
N LEU A 56 -12.56 -4.70 -12.77
CA LEU A 56 -12.32 -5.99 -13.41
C LEU A 56 -10.91 -6.07 -14.01
N LEU A 57 -10.46 -5.04 -14.73
CA LEU A 57 -9.09 -4.98 -15.26
C LEU A 57 -8.04 -5.02 -14.14
N THR A 58 -8.22 -4.22 -13.08
CA THR A 58 -7.31 -4.16 -11.92
C THR A 58 -7.14 -5.53 -11.27
N LEU A 59 -8.22 -6.33 -11.24
CA LEU A 59 -8.24 -7.67 -10.65
C LEU A 59 -7.97 -8.79 -11.67
N GLY A 60 -7.50 -8.46 -12.86
CA GLY A 60 -6.92 -9.43 -13.82
C GLY A 60 -7.84 -9.85 -14.97
N ALA A 61 -8.95 -9.16 -15.23
CA ALA A 61 -9.76 -9.41 -16.43
C ALA A 61 -8.97 -9.05 -17.70
N ASN A 62 -8.92 -9.97 -18.67
CA ASN A 62 -8.32 -9.72 -19.97
C ASN A 62 -9.29 -8.90 -20.85
N PRO A 63 -8.88 -7.70 -21.33
CA PRO A 63 -9.75 -6.86 -22.14
C PRO A 63 -9.76 -7.22 -23.63
N SER A 64 -9.01 -8.22 -24.09
CA SER A 64 -8.85 -8.58 -25.51
C SER A 64 -10.17 -8.72 -26.28
N LEU A 65 -11.18 -9.34 -25.67
CA LEU A 65 -12.51 -9.53 -26.27
C LEU A 65 -13.22 -8.21 -26.60
N LEU A 66 -12.83 -7.08 -25.99
CA LEU A 66 -13.36 -5.77 -26.35
C LEU A 66 -12.81 -5.24 -27.68
N TYR A 67 -11.71 -5.79 -28.18
CA TYR A 67 -11.05 -5.34 -29.42
C TYR A 67 -11.41 -6.22 -30.61
N ASP A 68 -11.93 -7.43 -30.37
CA ASP A 68 -12.37 -8.35 -31.41
C ASP A 68 -13.45 -7.72 -32.29
N ASN A 69 -13.18 -7.59 -33.59
CA ASN A 69 -14.09 -7.00 -34.58
C ASN A 69 -14.63 -5.60 -34.20
N ASP A 70 -13.82 -4.79 -33.50
CA ASP A 70 -14.18 -3.47 -32.95
C ASP A 70 -15.39 -3.50 -32.00
N TYR A 71 -15.63 -4.62 -31.30
CA TYR A 71 -16.79 -4.81 -30.43
C TYR A 71 -16.97 -3.69 -29.40
N GLY A 72 -15.90 -3.35 -28.67
CA GLY A 72 -15.90 -2.37 -27.59
C GLY A 72 -16.23 -0.97 -28.09
N LYS A 73 -15.67 -0.58 -29.25
CA LYS A 73 -15.92 0.71 -29.88
C LYS A 73 -17.36 0.83 -30.41
N LYS A 74 -17.85 -0.19 -31.10
CA LYS A 74 -19.23 -0.24 -31.62
C LYS A 74 -20.24 -0.18 -30.47
N THR A 75 -20.03 -0.98 -29.43
CA THR A 75 -20.90 -1.02 -28.25
C THR A 75 -20.91 0.31 -27.50
N LEU A 76 -19.76 1.00 -27.41
CA LEU A 76 -19.70 2.33 -26.80
C LEU A 76 -20.49 3.35 -27.62
N GLN A 77 -20.35 3.34 -28.95
CA GLN A 77 -21.11 4.22 -29.84
C GLN A 77 -22.62 3.97 -29.70
N ASP A 78 -23.06 2.71 -29.69
CA ASP A 78 -24.47 2.35 -29.48
C ASP A 78 -25.00 2.90 -28.14
N ARG A 79 -24.18 2.89 -27.09
CA ARG A 79 -24.56 3.44 -25.78
C ARG A 79 -24.70 4.96 -25.80
N VAL A 80 -23.83 5.66 -26.54
CA VAL A 80 -23.87 7.12 -26.71
C VAL A 80 -25.09 7.52 -27.55
N ASP A 81 -25.33 6.84 -28.67
CA ASP A 81 -26.46 7.08 -29.56
C ASP A 81 -27.81 6.82 -28.86
N ALA A 82 -27.87 5.79 -28.01
CA ALA A 82 -29.03 5.49 -27.17
C ALA A 82 -29.20 6.45 -25.97
N GLY A 83 -28.27 7.38 -25.75
CA GLY A 83 -28.28 8.34 -24.64
C GLY A 83 -27.87 7.76 -23.27
N SER A 84 -27.52 6.47 -23.21
CA SER A 84 -27.15 5.77 -21.98
C SER A 84 -25.71 6.04 -21.50
N CYS A 85 -24.92 6.73 -22.31
CA CYS A 85 -23.60 7.24 -21.95
C CYS A 85 -23.52 8.73 -22.32
N CYS A 86 -23.18 9.60 -21.36
CA CYS A 86 -22.99 11.02 -21.66
C CYS A 86 -21.57 11.29 -22.18
N LEU A 87 -21.36 12.44 -22.83
CA LEU A 87 -20.06 12.88 -23.35
C LEU A 87 -18.92 12.89 -22.31
N GLN A 88 -19.23 13.12 -21.03
CA GLN A 88 -18.21 13.08 -19.97
C GLN A 88 -17.78 11.64 -19.64
N CYS A 89 -18.73 10.70 -19.63
CA CYS A 89 -18.44 9.29 -19.38
C CYS A 89 -17.79 8.63 -20.58
N GLU A 90 -18.24 8.97 -21.79
CA GLU A 90 -17.67 8.52 -23.06
C GLU A 90 -16.15 8.65 -23.07
N LYS A 91 -15.61 9.83 -22.75
CA LYS A 91 -14.16 10.08 -22.68
C LYS A 91 -13.42 9.08 -21.78
N LYS A 92 -14.00 8.70 -20.64
CA LYS A 92 -13.38 7.71 -19.73
C LYS A 92 -13.43 6.29 -20.30
N PHE A 93 -14.47 5.96 -21.06
CA PHE A 93 -14.56 4.68 -21.77
C PHE A 93 -13.61 4.63 -22.98
N GLU A 94 -13.47 5.73 -23.73
CA GLU A 94 -12.50 5.85 -24.82
C GLU A 94 -11.06 5.70 -24.31
N GLU A 95 -10.71 6.41 -23.23
CA GLU A 95 -9.40 6.28 -22.57
C GLU A 95 -9.14 4.83 -22.13
N TYR A 96 -10.16 4.14 -21.63
CA TYR A 96 -10.04 2.73 -21.28
C TYR A 96 -9.76 1.85 -22.49
N LEU A 97 -10.46 2.04 -23.62
CA LEU A 97 -10.16 1.31 -24.85
C LEU A 97 -8.75 1.63 -25.37
N GLU A 98 -8.23 2.82 -25.13
CA GLU A 98 -6.87 3.17 -25.55
C GLU A 98 -5.81 2.46 -24.67
N LYS A 99 -6.04 2.39 -23.35
CA LYS A 99 -4.99 2.00 -22.39
C LYS A 99 -5.13 0.58 -21.83
N ALA A 100 -6.33 -0.01 -21.80
CA ALA A 100 -6.58 -1.23 -21.04
C ALA A 100 -5.77 -2.44 -21.54
N VAL A 101 -5.65 -2.62 -22.86
CA VAL A 101 -4.83 -3.72 -23.42
C VAL A 101 -3.35 -3.51 -23.10
N ILE A 102 -2.86 -2.27 -23.15
CA ILE A 102 -1.48 -1.93 -22.81
C ILE A 102 -1.20 -2.26 -21.34
N ILE A 103 -2.10 -1.84 -20.43
CA ILE A 103 -2.00 -2.13 -19.00
C ILE A 103 -2.00 -3.64 -18.74
N TYR A 104 -2.86 -4.40 -19.42
CA TYR A 104 -2.96 -5.85 -19.24
C TYR A 104 -1.70 -6.56 -19.77
N ASP A 105 -1.31 -6.28 -21.01
CA ASP A 105 -0.17 -6.92 -21.66
C ASP A 105 1.14 -6.64 -20.91
N THR A 106 1.29 -5.42 -20.38
CA THR A 106 2.46 -5.04 -19.57
C THR A 106 2.57 -5.87 -18.27
N GLN A 107 1.45 -6.36 -17.73
CA GLN A 107 1.45 -7.20 -16.54
C GLN A 107 1.58 -8.69 -16.83
N PHE A 108 1.00 -9.18 -17.93
CA PHE A 108 0.79 -10.63 -18.13
C PHE A 108 1.49 -11.23 -19.35
N HIS A 109 1.97 -10.43 -20.31
CA HIS A 109 2.65 -10.94 -21.52
C HIS A 109 4.19 -10.89 -21.43
N THR A 110 4.74 -10.65 -20.24
CA THR A 110 6.16 -10.81 -19.96
C THR A 110 6.49 -12.24 -19.57
N LYS A 111 7.71 -12.70 -19.90
CA LYS A 111 8.20 -14.01 -19.44
C LYS A 111 8.50 -13.92 -17.94
N PRO A 112 7.85 -14.73 -17.07
CA PRO A 112 8.12 -14.70 -15.65
C PRO A 112 9.59 -15.01 -15.33
N ILE A 113 10.14 -14.29 -14.34
CA ILE A 113 11.43 -14.63 -13.75
C ILE A 113 11.25 -15.83 -12.81
N HIS A 114 12.17 -16.79 -12.90
CA HIS A 114 12.22 -17.92 -11.98
C HIS A 114 13.27 -17.64 -10.91
N VAL A 115 12.81 -17.53 -9.67
CA VAL A 115 13.64 -17.29 -8.50
C VAL A 115 13.45 -18.48 -7.57
N ASN A 116 14.46 -19.36 -7.49
CA ASN A 116 14.46 -20.50 -6.59
C ASN A 116 14.54 -19.98 -5.15
N ASN A 117 13.47 -20.16 -4.37
CA ASN A 117 13.57 -19.95 -2.93
C ASN A 117 14.26 -21.18 -2.33
N GLY A 118 15.39 -20.97 -1.66
CA GLY A 118 15.75 -21.87 -0.56
C GLY A 118 14.65 -21.76 0.49
N SER A 119 13.65 -22.63 0.41
CA SER A 119 12.43 -22.63 1.23
C SER A 119 12.72 -22.29 2.70
N ILE A 120 12.04 -21.26 3.22
CA ILE A 120 12.07 -20.89 4.65
C ILE A 120 11.15 -21.82 5.47
N ASN A 121 10.39 -22.73 4.82
CA ASN A 121 9.48 -23.66 5.51
C ASN A 121 10.19 -24.86 6.17
N ASP A 122 11.48 -25.06 5.96
CA ASP A 122 12.22 -26.07 6.71
C ASP A 122 12.70 -25.45 8.02
N GLY A 123 12.08 -25.84 9.13
CA GLY A 123 12.49 -25.56 10.52
C GLY A 123 13.87 -26.14 10.89
N ALA A 124 14.75 -26.34 9.92
CA ALA A 124 16.15 -26.64 10.13
C ALA A 124 16.87 -25.34 10.49
N LYS A 125 17.46 -25.32 11.68
CA LYS A 125 18.44 -24.33 12.11
C LYS A 125 19.53 -24.19 11.03
N LYS A 126 19.38 -23.22 10.12
CA LYS A 126 20.48 -22.78 9.25
C LYS A 126 21.55 -22.20 10.20
N GLY A 127 22.73 -22.82 10.20
CA GLY A 127 23.89 -22.28 10.90
C GLY A 127 24.23 -20.87 10.40
N ASN A 128 25.10 -20.17 11.14
CA ASN A 128 25.61 -18.81 10.88
C ASN A 128 25.97 -18.55 9.40
N MET A 129 24.99 -18.21 8.57
CA MET A 129 25.17 -17.76 7.20
C MET A 129 24.42 -16.43 7.04
N THR A 130 25.12 -15.41 6.56
CA THR A 130 24.56 -14.13 6.13
C THR A 130 23.46 -14.35 5.09
N GLN A 131 22.21 -14.06 5.44
CA GLN A 131 21.12 -13.98 4.47
C GLN A 131 20.99 -12.52 4.00
N ASP A 132 21.14 -12.29 2.69
CA ASP A 132 20.80 -11.02 2.04
C ASP A 132 19.28 -10.85 2.08
N LEU A 133 18.79 -10.01 3.00
CA LEU A 133 17.36 -9.78 3.19
C LEU A 133 16.80 -8.86 2.11
N ILE A 134 15.64 -9.23 1.58
CA ILE A 134 14.82 -8.34 0.74
C ILE A 134 13.83 -7.60 1.64
N ALA A 135 13.98 -6.28 1.73
CA ALA A 135 13.12 -5.44 2.57
C ALA A 135 12.03 -4.75 1.74
N LEU A 136 10.79 -4.79 2.25
CA LEU A 136 9.66 -4.03 1.74
C LEU A 136 9.29 -2.93 2.74
N SER A 137 9.38 -1.68 2.31
CA SER A 137 8.98 -0.49 3.07
C SER A 137 7.67 0.08 2.53
N LEU A 138 6.65 0.18 3.37
CA LEU A 138 5.30 0.62 3.02
C LEU A 138 4.92 1.90 3.76
N ASP A 139 4.64 2.96 3.00
CA ASP A 139 4.27 4.26 3.56
C ASP A 139 2.86 4.28 4.19
N GLY A 140 2.62 5.24 5.08
CA GLY A 140 1.28 5.59 5.54
C GLY A 140 0.46 6.37 4.49
N GLY A 141 -0.84 6.53 4.73
CA GLY A 141 -1.72 7.25 3.78
C GLY A 141 -3.21 6.90 3.78
N GLY A 142 -3.71 6.16 4.77
CA GLY A 142 -5.13 5.78 4.87
C GLY A 142 -5.62 4.99 3.64
N MET A 143 -6.76 5.38 3.07
CA MET A 143 -7.34 4.71 1.90
C MET A 143 -6.48 4.74 0.64
N ARG A 144 -5.47 5.61 0.59
CA ARG A 144 -4.46 5.57 -0.47
C ARG A 144 -3.54 4.34 -0.38
N GLY A 145 -3.63 3.52 0.69
CA GLY A 145 -3.00 2.20 0.74
C GLY A 145 -3.40 1.28 -0.42
N LEU A 146 -4.54 1.53 -1.08
CA LEU A 146 -4.91 0.88 -2.35
C LEU A 146 -3.87 1.11 -3.45
N VAL A 147 -3.21 2.27 -3.49
CA VAL A 147 -2.08 2.54 -4.40
C VAL A 147 -0.96 1.53 -4.16
N SER A 148 -0.57 1.32 -2.89
CA SER A 148 0.49 0.38 -2.55
C SER A 148 0.13 -1.06 -2.91
N VAL A 149 -1.13 -1.47 -2.69
CA VAL A 149 -1.62 -2.80 -3.10
C VAL A 149 -1.56 -2.96 -4.62
N VAL A 150 -1.99 -1.95 -5.38
CA VAL A 150 -1.98 -2.00 -6.86
C VAL A 150 -0.56 -1.99 -7.42
N CYS A 151 0.37 -1.20 -6.85
CA CYS A 151 1.78 -1.25 -7.21
C CYS A 151 2.36 -2.65 -7.01
N LEU A 152 2.11 -3.26 -5.85
CA LEU A 152 2.59 -4.62 -5.57
C LEU A 152 1.95 -5.66 -6.49
N LEU A 153 0.64 -5.57 -6.77
CA LEU A 153 -0.06 -6.45 -7.72
C LEU A 153 0.58 -6.38 -9.11
N PHE A 154 0.79 -5.16 -9.62
CA PHE A 154 1.35 -4.94 -10.94
C PHE A 154 2.79 -5.47 -11.02
N ILE A 155 3.65 -5.11 -10.06
CA ILE A 155 5.04 -5.57 -10.00
C ILE A 155 5.07 -7.10 -9.94
N SER A 156 4.27 -7.70 -9.07
CA SER A 156 4.26 -9.16 -8.90
C SER A 156 3.81 -9.87 -10.18
N ARG A 157 2.72 -9.42 -10.80
CA ARG A 157 2.21 -10.01 -12.04
C ARG A 157 3.22 -9.86 -13.17
N ARG A 158 3.81 -8.68 -13.33
CA ARG A 158 4.82 -8.44 -14.36
C ARG A 158 6.05 -9.33 -14.20
N LEU A 159 6.54 -9.49 -12.98
CA LEU A 159 7.77 -10.24 -12.72
C LEU A 159 7.53 -11.75 -12.67
N PHE A 160 6.44 -12.21 -12.06
CA PHE A 160 6.22 -13.62 -11.75
C PHE A 160 5.00 -14.24 -12.46
N GLY A 161 4.22 -13.45 -13.18
CA GLY A 161 2.94 -13.88 -13.78
C GLY A 161 1.82 -14.09 -12.74
N ASN A 162 2.08 -13.83 -11.46
CA ASN A 162 1.18 -14.11 -10.33
C ASN A 162 1.53 -13.22 -9.12
N GLU A 163 1.05 -13.57 -7.92
CA GLU A 163 1.22 -12.78 -6.68
C GLU A 163 2.43 -13.22 -5.81
N SER A 164 3.40 -13.94 -6.38
CA SER A 164 4.55 -14.52 -5.63
C SER A 164 5.61 -13.52 -5.16
N LEU A 165 5.53 -12.22 -5.49
CA LEU A 165 6.49 -11.22 -5.02
C LEU A 165 6.59 -11.22 -3.48
N VAL A 166 5.44 -11.34 -2.80
CA VAL A 166 5.34 -11.31 -1.33
C VAL A 166 6.18 -12.43 -0.71
N ASP A 167 6.23 -13.60 -1.35
CA ASP A 167 7.01 -14.75 -0.88
C ASP A 167 8.53 -14.50 -0.91
N LYS A 168 8.98 -13.49 -1.65
CA LYS A 168 10.38 -13.09 -1.77
C LYS A 168 10.80 -12.05 -0.74
N ILE A 169 9.86 -11.49 0.04
CA ILE A 169 10.15 -10.41 0.99
C ILE A 169 10.48 -11.00 2.36
N ASP A 170 11.68 -10.76 2.86
CA ASP A 170 12.12 -11.25 4.17
C ASP A 170 11.76 -10.29 5.32
N TRP A 171 11.70 -9.00 5.01
CA TRP A 171 11.51 -7.96 6.01
C TRP A 171 10.44 -6.96 5.59
N PHE A 172 9.32 -6.96 6.31
CA PHE A 172 8.24 -5.99 6.13
C PHE A 172 8.39 -4.85 7.13
N VAL A 173 8.43 -3.63 6.61
CA VAL A 173 8.44 -2.38 7.37
C VAL A 173 7.26 -1.56 6.90
N GLY A 174 6.37 -1.17 7.80
CA GLY A 174 5.15 -0.44 7.40
C GLY A 174 4.69 0.53 8.46
N CYS A 175 4.20 1.69 8.03
CA CYS A 175 3.66 2.73 8.91
C CYS A 175 2.17 2.98 8.64
N SER A 176 1.35 3.13 9.68
CA SER A 176 -0.09 3.39 9.57
C SER A 176 -0.77 2.34 8.67
N THR A 177 -1.42 2.75 7.58
CA THR A 177 -1.99 1.82 6.59
C THR A 177 -0.95 0.86 6.01
N GLY A 178 0.30 1.31 5.81
CA GLY A 178 1.43 0.47 5.40
C GLY A 178 1.76 -0.60 6.44
N ALA A 179 1.58 -0.32 7.73
CA ALA A 179 1.71 -1.32 8.79
C ALA A 179 0.62 -2.40 8.68
N MET A 180 -0.63 -1.99 8.45
CA MET A 180 -1.74 -2.92 8.24
C MET A 180 -1.49 -3.83 7.04
N LEU A 181 -1.00 -3.28 5.93
CA LEU A 181 -0.65 -4.04 4.73
C LEU A 181 0.54 -4.97 4.99
N ALA A 182 1.62 -4.48 5.61
CA ALA A 182 2.79 -5.27 5.98
C ALA A 182 2.41 -6.50 6.82
N LEU A 183 1.59 -6.31 7.85
CA LEU A 183 1.15 -7.40 8.74
C LEU A 183 0.22 -8.39 8.04
N ALA A 184 -0.69 -7.91 7.17
CA ALA A 184 -1.54 -8.80 6.37
C ALA A 184 -0.71 -9.68 5.42
N LEU A 185 0.23 -9.08 4.68
CA LEU A 185 1.09 -9.82 3.76
C LEU A 185 2.02 -10.79 4.50
N ALA A 186 2.61 -10.39 5.62
CA ALA A 186 3.44 -11.27 6.44
C ALA A 186 2.67 -12.43 7.08
N LYS A 187 1.37 -12.27 7.34
CA LYS A 187 0.46 -13.36 7.77
C LYS A 187 0.15 -14.35 6.63
N GLY A 188 0.36 -13.95 5.38
CA GLY A 188 0.10 -14.77 4.20
C GLY A 188 -1.15 -14.38 3.41
N PHE A 189 -1.70 -13.17 3.60
CA PHE A 189 -2.73 -12.65 2.70
C PHE A 189 -2.13 -12.43 1.32
N THR A 190 -2.88 -12.83 0.29
CA THR A 190 -2.61 -12.47 -1.10
C THR A 190 -2.81 -10.97 -1.30
N LEU A 191 -2.22 -10.41 -2.36
CA LEU A 191 -2.40 -9.01 -2.70
C LEU A 191 -3.83 -8.73 -3.15
N THR A 192 -4.49 -9.71 -3.79
CA THR A 192 -5.92 -9.64 -4.13
C THR A 192 -6.80 -9.64 -2.87
N GLU A 193 -6.51 -10.46 -1.86
CA GLU A 193 -7.22 -10.39 -0.57
C GLU A 193 -6.98 -9.05 0.13
N ALA A 194 -5.75 -8.54 0.12
CA ALA A 194 -5.45 -7.20 0.63
C ALA A 194 -6.28 -6.13 -0.09
N PHE A 195 -6.40 -6.19 -1.42
CA PHE A 195 -7.25 -5.28 -2.18
C PHE A 195 -8.71 -5.32 -1.68
N PHE A 196 -9.28 -6.51 -1.52
CA PHE A 196 -10.64 -6.67 -1.02
C PHE A 196 -10.81 -6.13 0.40
N LEU A 197 -9.85 -6.38 1.29
CA LEU A 197 -9.86 -5.81 2.63
C LEU A 197 -9.98 -4.28 2.56
N TYR A 198 -9.10 -3.61 1.82
CA TYR A 198 -9.16 -2.15 1.66
C TYR A 198 -10.50 -1.68 1.07
N TRP A 199 -10.97 -2.37 0.03
CA TRP A 199 -12.21 -2.01 -0.63
C TRP A 199 -13.44 -2.10 0.28
N GLU A 200 -13.48 -3.08 1.19
CA GLU A 200 -14.58 -3.26 2.14
C GLU A 200 -14.43 -2.33 3.35
N MET A 201 -13.21 -2.24 3.89
CA MET A 201 -12.87 -1.41 5.05
C MET A 201 -13.25 0.05 4.86
N LYS A 202 -13.18 0.59 3.62
CA LYS A 202 -13.49 2.01 3.38
C LYS A 202 -14.89 2.40 3.85
N ASN A 203 -15.88 1.55 3.60
CA ASN A 203 -17.28 1.80 3.94
C ASN A 203 -17.58 1.50 5.41
N GLU A 204 -16.79 0.60 6.02
CA GLU A 204 -16.91 0.25 7.42
C GLU A 204 -16.25 1.32 8.30
N ILE A 205 -14.98 1.65 8.08
CA ILE A 205 -14.18 2.49 8.96
C ILE A 205 -14.48 3.98 8.76
N PHE A 206 -14.56 4.45 7.52
CA PHE A 206 -14.69 5.88 7.24
C PHE A 206 -16.15 6.28 7.11
N LEU A 207 -16.61 7.10 8.07
CA LEU A 207 -17.96 7.65 8.08
C LEU A 207 -17.98 8.94 7.26
N ASP A 208 -18.92 9.05 6.33
CA ASP A 208 -19.13 10.25 5.49
C ASP A 208 -19.67 11.44 6.31
N LYS A 209 -18.78 12.08 7.07
CA LYS A 209 -19.08 13.21 7.95
C LYS A 209 -17.95 14.24 7.91
N SER A 210 -18.31 15.52 8.10
CA SER A 210 -17.35 16.63 8.09
C SER A 210 -16.33 16.54 9.24
N THR A 211 -15.15 17.13 9.07
CA THR A 211 -14.08 17.19 10.09
C THR A 211 -14.55 17.79 11.41
N MET A 212 -15.50 18.75 11.38
CA MET A 212 -16.10 19.32 12.61
C MET A 212 -17.04 18.35 13.32
N ALA A 213 -17.79 17.53 12.57
CA ALA A 213 -18.58 16.45 13.18
C ALA A 213 -17.71 15.34 13.78
N ARG A 214 -16.44 15.24 13.36
CA ARG A 214 -15.45 14.32 13.94
C ARG A 214 -14.87 14.82 15.24
N LEU A 215 -14.54 16.12 15.31
CA LEU A 215 -13.94 16.74 16.51
C LEU A 215 -14.95 16.98 17.66
N PHE A 216 -16.24 17.14 17.36
CA PHE A 216 -17.26 17.51 18.36
C PHE A 216 -18.40 16.48 18.51
N GLY A 217 -18.22 15.25 18.03
CA GLY A 217 -19.26 14.21 18.08
C GLY A 217 -18.71 12.79 18.22
N SER A 218 -19.60 11.81 18.34
CA SER A 218 -19.26 10.39 18.59
C SER A 218 -18.63 9.66 17.38
N VAL A 219 -18.10 10.40 16.40
CA VAL A 219 -17.63 9.81 15.14
C VAL A 219 -16.31 9.10 15.39
N VAL A 220 -15.38 9.71 16.13
CA VAL A 220 -14.09 9.09 16.48
C VAL A 220 -14.31 7.82 17.30
N ASP A 221 -15.29 7.79 18.22
CA ASP A 221 -15.68 6.56 18.96
C ASP A 221 -16.07 5.45 18.00
N LYS A 222 -17.01 5.75 17.09
CA LYS A 222 -17.54 4.77 16.14
C LYS A 222 -16.47 4.27 15.18
N GLN A 223 -15.63 5.16 14.66
CA GLN A 223 -14.54 4.79 13.75
C GLN A 223 -13.49 3.93 14.45
N THR A 224 -13.15 4.26 15.70
CA THR A 224 -12.24 3.46 16.54
C THR A 224 -12.78 2.05 16.72
N ILE A 225 -14.02 1.89 17.18
CA ILE A 225 -14.64 0.57 17.38
C ILE A 225 -14.68 -0.23 16.07
N ARG A 226 -14.98 0.42 14.94
CA ARG A 226 -15.03 -0.25 13.64
C ARG A 226 -13.65 -0.67 13.16
N MET A 227 -12.62 0.15 13.36
CA MET A 227 -11.22 -0.24 13.10
C MET A 227 -10.85 -1.46 13.94
N ASP A 228 -11.15 -1.46 15.23
CA ASP A 228 -10.83 -2.59 16.12
C ASP A 228 -11.55 -3.88 15.66
N ASN A 229 -12.81 -3.78 15.24
CA ASN A 229 -13.57 -4.92 14.72
C ASN A 229 -13.00 -5.45 13.40
N VAL A 230 -12.58 -4.55 12.50
CA VAL A 230 -11.90 -4.93 11.26
C VAL A 230 -10.60 -5.66 11.56
N LEU A 231 -9.74 -5.11 12.43
CA LEU A 231 -8.48 -5.73 12.82
C LEU A 231 -8.69 -7.10 13.48
N LYS A 232 -9.73 -7.24 14.31
CA LYS A 232 -10.13 -8.54 14.89
C LYS A 232 -10.54 -9.57 13.83
N ARG A 233 -11.18 -9.15 12.74
CA ARG A 233 -11.53 -10.07 11.63
C ARG A 233 -10.31 -10.43 10.77
N CYS A 234 -9.39 -9.49 10.54
CA CYS A 234 -8.17 -9.75 9.79
C CYS A 234 -7.18 -10.65 10.55
N PHE A 235 -7.11 -10.47 11.87
CA PHE A 235 -6.20 -11.17 12.77
C PHE A 235 -6.99 -11.85 13.92
N PRO A 236 -7.78 -12.90 13.60
CA PRO A 236 -8.68 -13.52 14.58
C PRO A 236 -7.96 -14.46 15.55
N CYS A 237 -6.76 -14.93 15.22
CA CYS A 237 -6.04 -15.90 16.04
C CYS A 237 -5.26 -15.19 17.13
N GLU A 238 -5.26 -15.72 18.35
CA GLU A 238 -4.39 -15.23 19.43
C GLU A 238 -2.91 -15.47 19.11
N ASP A 239 -2.60 -16.40 18.18
CA ASP A 239 -1.25 -16.63 17.67
C ASP A 239 -0.83 -15.64 16.57
N ASP A 240 -1.69 -14.70 16.16
CA ASP A 240 -1.35 -13.62 15.23
C ASP A 240 -0.48 -12.57 15.91
N THR A 241 0.74 -12.96 16.24
CA THR A 241 1.71 -12.21 17.04
C THR A 241 3.03 -12.07 16.30
N PHE A 242 3.82 -11.08 16.71
CA PHE A 242 5.14 -10.84 16.17
C PHE A 242 6.07 -12.06 16.37
N GLN A 243 5.99 -12.73 17.52
CA GLN A 243 6.75 -13.94 17.87
C GLN A 243 6.54 -15.08 16.88
N ASN A 244 5.28 -15.28 16.48
CA ASN A 244 4.88 -16.40 15.65
C ASN A 244 5.05 -16.10 14.15
N CYS A 245 5.51 -14.89 13.80
CA CYS A 245 5.79 -14.52 12.42
C CYS A 245 7.22 -14.90 12.03
N ALA A 246 7.37 -15.75 11.01
CA ALA A 246 8.68 -16.15 10.50
C ALA A 246 9.42 -15.02 9.75
N ARG A 247 8.68 -14.03 9.21
CA ARG A 247 9.23 -12.89 8.48
C ARG A 247 9.57 -11.77 9.45
N ARG A 248 10.60 -10.97 9.16
CA ARG A 248 10.91 -9.81 9.99
C ARG A 248 9.83 -8.74 9.85
N LEU A 249 9.39 -8.21 10.98
CA LEU A 249 8.35 -7.19 11.05
C LEU A 249 8.88 -5.93 11.74
N THR A 250 8.52 -4.77 11.24
CA THR A 250 8.86 -3.49 11.86
C THR A 250 7.73 -2.50 11.67
N VAL A 251 7.11 -2.11 12.77
CA VAL A 251 5.95 -1.22 12.77
C VAL A 251 6.23 -0.06 13.73
N PRO A 252 6.42 1.18 13.23
CA PRO A 252 6.60 2.34 14.07
C PRO A 252 5.25 2.86 14.60
N ALA A 253 5.27 3.39 15.81
CA ALA A 253 4.19 4.16 16.42
C ALA A 253 4.78 5.27 17.31
N LEU A 254 4.01 6.32 17.57
CA LEU A 254 4.46 7.38 18.48
C LEU A 254 3.87 7.15 19.88
N ASN A 255 4.73 6.84 20.85
CA ASN A 255 4.37 6.73 22.26
C ASN A 255 4.31 8.13 22.88
N ILE A 256 3.14 8.49 23.41
CA ILE A 256 2.83 9.79 24.00
C ILE A 256 2.55 9.70 25.51
N SER A 257 2.86 8.57 26.16
CA SER A 257 2.68 8.38 27.60
C SER A 257 3.49 9.39 28.43
N CYS A 258 4.62 9.84 27.88
CA CYS A 258 5.56 10.76 28.51
C CYS A 258 5.90 11.92 27.58
N SER A 259 6.35 13.04 28.15
CA SER A 259 6.93 14.17 27.43
C SER A 259 8.45 14.21 27.61
N PRO A 260 9.26 14.31 26.54
CA PRO A 260 8.85 14.35 25.14
C PRO A 260 8.31 12.99 24.65
N ALA A 261 7.42 13.03 23.66
CA ALA A 261 6.92 11.83 22.98
C ALA A 261 8.08 11.06 22.34
N LYS A 262 7.97 9.72 22.30
CA LYS A 262 9.05 8.84 21.85
C LYS A 262 8.57 7.93 20.74
N LEU A 263 9.38 7.81 19.70
CA LEU A 263 9.17 6.79 18.68
C LEU A 263 9.33 5.39 19.30
N HIS A 264 8.26 4.61 19.24
CA HIS A 264 8.24 3.19 19.55
C HIS A 264 8.32 2.38 18.26
N THR A 265 8.92 1.19 18.31
CA THR A 265 9.05 0.33 17.13
C THR A 265 8.80 -1.11 17.52
N PHE A 266 7.60 -1.58 17.20
CA PHE A 266 7.22 -2.98 17.35
C PHE A 266 8.02 -3.82 16.34
N ARG A 267 8.63 -4.91 16.81
CA ARG A 267 9.46 -5.81 16.00
C ARG A 267 9.54 -7.21 16.61
N ASN A 268 9.92 -8.19 15.79
CA ASN A 268 10.05 -9.60 16.18
C ASN A 268 11.47 -10.16 16.05
N TYR A 269 12.47 -9.29 15.97
CA TYR A 269 13.87 -9.69 15.92
C TYR A 269 14.65 -8.99 17.04
N PRO A 270 15.66 -9.66 17.61
CA PRO A 270 16.42 -9.11 18.71
C PRO A 270 17.32 -7.97 18.25
N ILE A 271 17.36 -6.89 19.03
CA ILE A 271 18.39 -5.85 18.96
C ILE A 271 19.10 -5.75 20.31
N ARG A 272 20.33 -5.24 20.33
CA ARG A 272 20.94 -4.80 21.59
C ARG A 272 20.30 -3.48 22.01
N VAL A 273 19.82 -3.42 23.25
CA VAL A 273 19.36 -2.18 23.88
C VAL A 273 20.39 -1.76 24.92
N ASP A 274 21.12 -0.68 24.65
CA ASP A 274 21.98 -0.06 25.67
C ASP A 274 21.08 0.67 26.68
N LYS A 275 20.70 -0.03 27.76
CA LYS A 275 20.29 0.64 28.99
C LYS A 275 21.59 0.98 29.72
N GLY A 276 21.88 2.28 29.90
CA GLY A 276 23.12 2.82 30.51
C GLY A 276 23.46 2.38 31.95
N LYS A 277 22.84 1.31 32.46
CA LYS A 277 23.20 0.58 33.67
C LYS A 277 22.88 -0.91 33.46
N GLY A 278 23.89 -1.69 33.07
CA GLY A 278 23.82 -3.15 32.97
C GLY A 278 23.27 -3.65 31.63
N THR A 279 24.12 -4.37 30.91
CA THR A 279 23.76 -5.14 29.72
C THR A 279 22.86 -6.31 30.12
N THR A 280 21.56 -6.10 30.20
CA THR A 280 20.58 -7.19 30.15
C THR A 280 20.15 -7.35 28.70
N SER A 281 20.47 -8.51 28.11
CA SER A 281 19.86 -8.97 26.87
C SER A 281 18.38 -9.28 27.15
N GLU A 282 17.54 -8.24 27.28
CA GLU A 282 16.11 -8.44 27.08
C GLU A 282 15.98 -8.86 25.61
N ASN A 283 15.50 -10.08 25.36
CA ASN A 283 15.08 -10.48 24.03
C ASN A 283 14.09 -9.41 23.56
N GLY A 284 14.52 -8.54 22.64
CA GLY A 284 13.73 -7.41 22.13
C GLY A 284 12.51 -7.84 21.29
N GLU A 285 12.04 -9.07 21.50
CA GLU A 285 10.84 -9.67 20.96
C GLU A 285 9.68 -9.25 21.87
N GLU A 286 9.03 -8.14 21.51
CA GLU A 286 7.84 -7.65 22.22
C GLU A 286 6.67 -8.60 21.97
N HIS A 287 6.10 -9.24 23.00
CA HIS A 287 4.89 -10.05 22.91
C HIS A 287 3.70 -9.18 22.52
N ILE A 288 3.58 -8.91 21.22
CA ILE A 288 2.61 -7.98 20.65
C ILE A 288 1.80 -8.66 19.55
N SER A 289 0.48 -8.47 19.62
CA SER A 289 -0.43 -8.95 18.59
C SER A 289 -0.36 -8.06 17.35
N PHE A 290 -0.65 -8.63 16.19
CA PHE A 290 -0.77 -7.86 14.94
C PHE A 290 -1.85 -6.79 15.06
N ARG A 291 -2.93 -7.08 15.79
CA ARG A 291 -4.02 -6.14 16.06
C ARG A 291 -3.51 -4.90 16.78
N ASP A 292 -2.77 -5.08 17.87
CA ASP A 292 -2.30 -3.98 18.69
C ASP A 292 -1.25 -3.13 17.97
N ALA A 293 -0.29 -3.77 17.28
CA ALA A 293 0.71 -3.04 16.50
C ALA A 293 0.07 -2.24 15.35
N ALA A 294 -0.87 -2.84 14.62
CA ALA A 294 -1.64 -2.17 13.58
C ALA A 294 -2.45 -1.00 14.15
N ARG A 295 -3.14 -1.21 15.28
CA ARG A 295 -4.00 -0.20 15.89
C ARG A 295 -3.21 0.97 16.46
N ALA A 296 -2.06 0.71 17.07
CA ALA A 296 -1.13 1.72 17.56
C ALA A 296 -0.55 2.55 16.40
N SER A 297 -0.08 1.89 15.34
CA SER A 297 0.55 2.57 14.21
C SER A 297 -0.43 3.38 13.36
N SER A 298 -1.72 3.03 13.33
CA SER A 298 -2.77 3.68 12.52
C SER A 298 -3.71 4.62 13.31
N ALA A 299 -3.39 4.91 14.58
CA ALA A 299 -4.21 5.75 15.46
C ALA A 299 -4.13 7.25 15.10
N ALA A 300 -4.52 7.62 13.87
CA ALA A 300 -4.38 8.98 13.34
C ALA A 300 -5.19 9.98 14.17
N PRO A 301 -4.56 11.05 14.72
CA PRO A 301 -5.27 12.07 15.46
C PRO A 301 -6.42 12.65 14.63
N THR A 302 -7.57 12.90 15.28
CA THR A 302 -8.86 13.31 14.65
C THR A 302 -9.62 12.22 13.89
N TYR A 303 -9.00 11.06 13.63
CA TYR A 303 -9.65 9.91 13.00
C TYR A 303 -9.99 8.81 14.01
N PHE A 304 -9.04 8.50 14.89
CA PHE A 304 -9.15 7.43 15.87
C PHE A 304 -8.68 7.91 17.25
N HIS A 305 -9.17 7.25 18.30
CA HIS A 305 -8.60 7.44 19.64
C HIS A 305 -7.16 6.90 19.69
N PRO A 306 -6.31 7.45 20.56
CA PRO A 306 -5.04 6.81 20.91
C PRO A 306 -5.25 5.36 21.32
N HIS A 307 -4.31 4.48 20.95
CA HIS A 307 -4.33 3.08 21.37
C HIS A 307 -3.65 2.96 22.73
N ILE A 308 -4.34 2.41 23.72
CA ILE A 308 -3.81 2.24 25.07
C ILE A 308 -3.41 0.78 25.26
N MET A 309 -2.16 0.55 25.67
CA MET A 309 -1.61 -0.78 25.93
C MET A 309 -0.85 -0.78 27.26
N GLY A 310 -1.49 -1.26 28.32
CA GLY A 310 -0.97 -1.12 29.67
C GLY A 310 -0.85 0.36 30.06
N ASP A 311 0.33 0.77 30.49
CA ASP A 311 0.65 2.17 30.81
C ASP A 311 1.02 3.00 29.57
N ASP A 312 1.13 2.36 28.41
CA ASP A 312 1.53 3.03 27.19
C ASP A 312 0.36 3.55 26.37
N VAL A 313 0.50 4.77 25.83
CA VAL A 313 -0.48 5.44 24.98
C VAL A 313 0.18 5.75 23.63
N PHE A 314 -0.37 5.19 22.57
CA PHE A 314 0.16 5.31 21.21
C PHE A 314 -0.76 6.12 20.30
N VAL A 315 -0.14 6.91 19.42
CA VAL A 315 -0.78 7.55 18.27
C VAL A 315 -0.03 7.18 16.99
N ASP A 316 -0.63 7.51 15.84
CA ASP A 316 -0.14 7.11 14.52
C ASP A 316 1.35 7.39 14.29
N GLY A 317 2.04 6.40 13.73
CA GLY A 317 3.47 6.47 13.43
C GLY A 317 3.81 7.50 12.36
N SER A 318 2.86 7.86 11.50
CA SER A 318 3.03 8.83 10.41
C SER A 318 3.32 10.25 10.91
N LEU A 319 3.08 10.53 12.21
CA LEU A 319 3.53 11.77 12.84
C LEU A 319 5.06 11.93 12.87
N VAL A 320 5.81 10.83 12.77
CA VAL A 320 7.27 10.82 12.92
C VAL A 320 8.01 9.95 11.90
N ALA A 321 7.33 9.04 11.22
CA ALA A 321 7.93 8.09 10.29
C ALA A 321 6.91 7.62 9.24
N ASN A 322 6.32 8.54 8.48
CA ASN A 322 5.33 8.20 7.45
C ASN A 322 5.94 7.35 6.33
N CYS A 323 7.18 7.67 5.93
CA CYS A 323 8.00 6.83 5.06
C CYS A 323 9.04 6.08 5.94
N PRO A 324 8.81 4.82 6.32
CA PRO A 324 9.57 4.19 7.40
C PRO A 324 10.97 3.69 6.97
N LEU A 325 11.57 4.29 5.94
CA LEU A 325 12.95 3.99 5.49
C LEU A 325 14.00 4.31 6.55
N SER A 326 13.85 5.45 7.23
CA SER A 326 14.72 5.82 8.36
C SER A 326 14.64 4.80 9.50
N ILE A 327 13.46 4.21 9.71
CA ILE A 327 13.24 3.16 10.70
C ILE A 327 13.91 1.86 10.26
N LEU A 328 13.74 1.46 9.00
CA LEU A 328 14.41 0.30 8.42
C LEU A 328 15.93 0.38 8.63
N PHE A 329 16.58 1.49 8.22
CA PHE A 329 18.04 1.62 8.40
C PHE A 329 18.46 1.64 9.85
N ARG A 330 17.71 2.32 10.73
CA ARG A 330 18.01 2.34 12.15
C ARG A 330 17.97 0.93 12.75
N GLU A 331 16.99 0.13 12.38
CA GLU A 331 16.86 -1.24 12.88
C GLU A 331 17.87 -2.21 12.25
N TYR A 332 18.24 -1.97 10.99
CA TYR A 332 19.33 -2.68 10.31
C TYR A 332 20.66 -2.43 11.03
N ASP A 333 21.00 -1.16 11.29
CA ASP A 333 22.23 -0.77 11.96
C ASP A 333 22.31 -1.32 13.38
N LYS A 334 21.19 -1.26 14.13
CA LYS A 334 21.12 -1.88 15.46
C LYS A 334 21.30 -3.39 15.42
N SER A 335 20.82 -4.06 14.37
CA SER A 335 21.05 -5.50 14.19
C SER A 335 22.53 -5.79 13.97
N ILE A 336 23.22 -5.00 13.14
CA ILE A 336 24.66 -5.12 12.93
C ILE A 336 25.43 -4.86 14.23
N LEU A 337 25.12 -3.78 14.94
CA LEU A 337 25.74 -3.44 16.24
C LEU A 337 25.49 -4.51 17.31
N ALA A 338 24.37 -5.24 17.21
CA ALA A 338 24.09 -6.39 18.06
C ALA A 338 24.96 -7.63 17.72
N GLY A 339 25.83 -7.54 16.71
CA GLY A 339 26.65 -8.64 16.22
C GLY A 339 25.84 -9.67 15.43
N LYS A 340 24.71 -9.27 14.84
CA LYS A 340 23.91 -10.15 13.97
C LYS A 340 24.41 -10.06 12.54
N ASP A 341 24.52 -11.21 11.91
CA ASP A 341 24.96 -11.36 10.53
C ASP A 341 23.77 -11.08 9.59
N VAL A 342 23.48 -9.80 9.36
CA VAL A 342 22.35 -9.32 8.57
C VAL A 342 22.87 -8.45 7.44
N SER A 343 22.47 -8.75 6.21
CA SER A 343 22.74 -7.94 5.04
C SER A 343 21.43 -7.54 4.36
N LEU A 344 21.38 -6.37 3.74
CA LEU A 344 20.26 -5.96 2.89
C LEU A 344 20.64 -6.21 1.43
N GLY A 345 19.96 -7.19 0.81
CA GLY A 345 20.16 -7.55 -0.59
C GLY A 345 19.51 -6.56 -1.55
N CYS A 346 18.32 -6.06 -1.21
CA CYS A 346 17.67 -4.92 -1.85
C CYS A 346 16.53 -4.36 -0.98
N ILE A 347 16.10 -3.14 -1.30
CA ILE A 347 14.98 -2.47 -0.65
C ILE A 347 13.98 -2.06 -1.73
N LEU A 348 12.74 -2.52 -1.59
CA LEU A 348 11.58 -2.02 -2.33
C LEU A 348 10.77 -1.10 -1.41
N SER A 349 10.62 0.17 -1.78
CA SER A 349 9.80 1.14 -1.06
C SER A 349 8.59 1.52 -1.89
N ILE A 350 7.39 1.37 -1.33
CA ILE A 350 6.13 1.67 -2.00
C ILE A 350 5.43 2.82 -1.28
N GLY A 351 5.21 3.90 -2.03
CA GLY A 351 4.44 5.06 -1.57
C GLY A 351 2.93 4.84 -1.68
N THR A 352 2.17 5.75 -1.06
CA THR A 352 0.70 5.85 -1.24
C THR A 352 0.29 6.92 -2.27
N GLY A 353 1.24 7.37 -3.08
CA GLY A 353 1.04 8.39 -4.12
C GLY A 353 1.30 9.81 -3.64
N GLU A 354 1.75 10.64 -4.58
CA GLU A 354 2.21 12.01 -4.34
C GLU A 354 1.35 13.03 -5.10
N PRO A 355 0.87 14.09 -4.43
CA PRO A 355 0.18 15.17 -5.13
C PRO A 355 1.17 15.96 -6.00
N LEU A 356 0.68 16.55 -7.09
CA LEU A 356 1.50 17.45 -7.91
C LEU A 356 1.94 18.68 -7.10
N GLU A 357 3.14 19.16 -7.38
CA GLU A 357 3.63 20.40 -6.78
C GLU A 357 2.76 21.58 -7.24
N THR A 358 2.12 22.24 -6.28
CA THR A 358 1.27 23.41 -6.53
C THR A 358 1.68 24.59 -5.67
N LYS A 359 1.58 25.80 -6.22
CA LYS A 359 1.83 27.03 -5.47
C LYS A 359 0.76 27.24 -4.41
N ARG A 360 1.14 27.14 -3.13
CA ARG A 360 0.24 27.45 -2.01
C ARG A 360 -0.16 28.93 -2.02
N ARG A 361 -1.45 29.20 -1.80
CA ARG A 361 -1.98 30.57 -1.64
C ARG A 361 -2.24 30.84 -0.15
N TYR A 362 -1.20 31.22 0.58
CA TYR A 362 -1.35 31.59 1.98
C TYR A 362 -1.92 33.01 2.11
N LYS A 363 -3.06 33.16 2.78
CA LYS A 363 -3.69 34.47 3.00
C LYS A 363 -3.82 34.74 4.50
N SER A 364 -2.87 35.49 5.04
CA SER A 364 -2.95 36.02 6.41
C SER A 364 -3.78 37.30 6.46
N GLY A 365 -4.44 37.56 7.60
CA GLY A 365 -5.02 38.87 7.88
C GLY A 365 -5.77 38.93 9.20
N ASN A 366 -6.12 40.16 9.59
CA ASN A 366 -6.49 40.46 10.99
C ASN A 366 -7.98 40.27 11.32
N THR A 367 -8.83 39.97 10.34
CA THR A 367 -10.26 39.71 10.58
C THR A 367 -10.48 38.30 11.13
N LEU A 368 -11.55 38.12 11.92
CA LEU A 368 -11.91 36.82 12.51
C LEU A 368 -12.01 35.70 11.45
N HIS A 369 -12.59 36.02 10.29
CA HIS A 369 -12.68 35.10 9.14
C HIS A 369 -11.30 34.72 8.60
N LYS A 370 -10.37 35.68 8.46
CA LYS A 370 -9.01 35.42 7.98
C LYS A 370 -8.19 34.64 9.00
N LYS A 371 -8.36 34.89 10.31
CA LYS A 371 -7.75 34.08 11.38
C LYS A 371 -8.26 32.64 11.39
N SER A 372 -9.58 32.44 11.22
CA SER A 372 -10.17 31.10 11.11
C SER A 372 -9.68 30.36 9.86
N LYS A 373 -9.55 31.06 8.73
CA LYS A 373 -8.98 30.49 7.50
C LYS A 373 -7.51 30.10 7.69
N TYR A 374 -6.71 30.99 8.26
CA TYR A 374 -5.32 30.72 8.63
C TYR A 374 -5.20 29.45 9.50
N LEU A 375 -6.03 29.31 10.53
CA LEU A 375 -5.99 28.13 11.41
C LEU A 375 -6.30 26.83 10.65
N ARG A 376 -7.26 26.87 9.71
CA ARG A 376 -7.54 25.73 8.82
C ARG A 376 -6.37 25.44 7.90
N ASP A 377 -5.77 26.45 7.29
CA ASP A 377 -4.63 26.30 6.38
C ASP A 377 -3.40 25.72 7.12
N VAL A 378 -3.15 26.11 8.37
CA VAL A 378 -2.11 25.52 9.24
C VAL A 378 -2.42 24.07 9.60
N ALA A 379 -3.65 23.79 10.02
CA ALA A 379 -4.05 22.42 10.37
C ALA A 379 -3.95 21.48 9.16
N GLN A 380 -4.32 21.98 7.97
CA GLN A 380 -4.14 21.26 6.72
C GLN A 380 -2.65 21.03 6.43
N LEU A 381 -1.79 22.04 6.59
CA LEU A 381 -0.35 21.89 6.40
C LEU A 381 0.25 20.84 7.34
N LEU A 382 -0.15 20.81 8.60
CA LEU A 382 0.29 19.80 9.56
C LEU A 382 -0.17 18.40 9.14
N MET A 383 -1.44 18.24 8.77
CA MET A 383 -1.96 16.98 8.26
C MET A 383 -1.26 16.55 6.96
N GLU A 384 -0.93 17.48 6.07
CA GLU A 384 -0.16 17.21 4.86
C GLU A 384 1.27 16.78 5.16
N GLN A 385 1.90 17.17 6.26
CA GLN A 385 3.22 16.63 6.63
C GLN A 385 3.11 15.21 7.17
N VAL A 386 2.08 14.93 7.98
CA VAL A 386 1.78 13.60 8.52
C VAL A 386 1.44 12.61 7.39
N VAL A 387 0.67 13.06 6.41
CA VAL A 387 0.23 12.27 5.26
C VAL A 387 1.23 12.38 4.09
N GLY A 388 2.21 13.26 4.23
CA GLY A 388 3.00 13.78 3.13
C GLY A 388 4.26 13.01 2.81
N HIS A 389 4.82 13.42 1.70
CA HIS A 389 6.07 12.94 1.16
C HIS A 389 7.25 13.43 2.01
N GLU A 390 7.84 12.54 2.80
CA GLU A 390 9.10 12.79 3.52
C GLU A 390 10.29 12.78 2.53
N LYS A 391 10.43 13.86 1.73
CA LYS A 391 11.52 14.02 0.73
C LYS A 391 12.90 13.70 1.33
N SER A 392 13.16 14.24 2.52
CA SER A 392 14.44 14.06 3.22
C SER A 392 14.70 12.61 3.62
N ALA A 393 13.68 11.83 3.99
CA ALA A 393 13.86 10.43 4.35
C ALA A 393 14.22 9.59 3.12
N ILE A 394 13.64 9.92 1.96
CA ILE A 394 13.93 9.27 0.68
C ILE A 394 15.32 9.66 0.16
N GLU A 395 15.67 10.95 0.18
CA GLU A 395 17.00 11.44 -0.21
C GLU A 395 18.09 10.78 0.64
N PHE A 396 17.92 10.75 1.96
CA PHE A 396 18.83 10.03 2.86
C PHE A 396 18.92 8.54 2.54
N ALA A 397 17.80 7.90 2.22
CA ALA A 397 17.77 6.49 1.86
C ALA A 397 18.55 6.23 0.56
N ILE A 398 18.37 7.08 -0.46
CA ILE A 398 19.08 6.99 -1.74
C ILE A 398 20.59 7.13 -1.51
N ASP A 399 21.02 8.18 -0.80
CA ASP A 399 22.43 8.44 -0.52
C ASP A 399 23.08 7.29 0.27
N ARG A 400 22.37 6.78 1.28
CA ARG A 400 22.84 5.66 2.09
C ARG A 400 22.94 4.37 1.29
N CYS A 401 21.93 4.07 0.47
CA CYS A 401 21.92 2.90 -0.40
C CYS A 401 23.06 2.97 -1.42
N ALA A 402 23.29 4.13 -2.02
CA ALA A 402 24.43 4.34 -2.91
C ALA A 402 25.76 4.09 -2.19
N ALA A 403 25.94 4.67 -0.99
CA ALA A 403 27.16 4.53 -0.19
C ALA A 403 27.44 3.09 0.27
N SER A 404 26.39 2.30 0.55
CA SER A 404 26.49 0.90 0.99
C SER A 404 26.31 -0.11 -0.15
N THR A 405 26.13 0.39 -1.38
CA THR A 405 25.78 -0.36 -2.59
C THR A 405 24.63 -1.35 -2.38
N ILE A 406 23.58 -0.88 -1.70
CA ILE A 406 22.32 -1.59 -1.51
C ILE A 406 21.39 -1.16 -2.65
N PRO A 407 20.92 -2.07 -3.52
CA PRO A 407 19.91 -1.74 -4.52
C PRO A 407 18.64 -1.20 -3.87
N PHE A 408 18.16 -0.05 -4.34
CA PHE A 408 17.01 0.65 -3.80
C PHE A 408 16.03 1.02 -4.92
N PHE A 409 14.77 0.64 -4.74
CA PHE A 409 13.70 0.91 -5.70
C PHE A 409 12.56 1.61 -4.96
N ARG A 410 12.19 2.80 -5.43
CA ARG A 410 11.07 3.57 -4.89
C ARG A 410 9.97 3.67 -5.94
N VAL A 411 8.80 3.12 -5.63
CA VAL A 411 7.61 3.20 -6.49
C VAL A 411 6.56 4.03 -5.78
N SER A 412 6.30 5.24 -6.29
CA SER A 412 5.34 6.18 -5.70
C SER A 412 4.70 7.00 -6.82
N PRO A 413 3.47 6.67 -7.25
CA PRO A 413 2.82 7.36 -8.35
C PRO A 413 2.63 8.86 -8.08
N VAL A 414 3.00 9.70 -9.03
CA VAL A 414 2.77 11.14 -8.99
C VAL A 414 1.38 11.49 -9.52
N GLY A 415 0.78 12.58 -9.02
CA GLY A 415 -0.55 13.01 -9.43
C GLY A 415 -1.68 12.63 -8.47
N ILE A 416 -1.40 11.81 -7.46
CA ILE A 416 -2.42 11.30 -6.55
C ILE A 416 -2.81 12.35 -5.50
N ASP A 417 -3.91 13.07 -5.78
CA ASP A 417 -4.55 14.02 -4.85
C ASP A 417 -5.87 13.47 -4.31
N VAL A 418 -5.78 12.39 -3.54
CA VAL A 418 -6.92 11.75 -2.88
C VAL A 418 -6.81 11.85 -1.36
N ARG A 419 -7.91 12.22 -0.71
CA ARG A 419 -7.99 12.24 0.75
C ARG A 419 -7.80 10.84 1.35
N ILE A 420 -7.15 10.79 2.51
CA ILE A 420 -6.87 9.56 3.26
C ILE A 420 -8.12 8.81 3.74
N ASP A 421 -9.29 9.45 3.76
CA ASP A 421 -10.59 8.87 4.11
C ASP A 421 -11.58 8.86 2.94
N GLN A 422 -11.08 8.84 1.71
CA GLN A 422 -11.94 8.72 0.54
C GLN A 422 -12.68 7.38 0.54
N ILE A 423 -14.00 7.43 0.40
CA ILE A 423 -14.86 6.24 0.32
C ILE A 423 -15.61 6.12 -1.01
N ASP A 424 -15.59 7.15 -1.85
CA ASP A 424 -16.26 7.11 -3.15
C ASP A 424 -15.55 6.15 -4.12
N ASP A 425 -16.29 5.15 -4.61
CA ASP A 425 -15.76 4.11 -5.50
C ASP A 425 -15.16 4.71 -6.79
N GLY A 426 -15.80 5.75 -7.33
CA GLY A 426 -15.36 6.40 -8.57
C GLY A 426 -14.01 7.09 -8.40
N LYS A 427 -13.85 7.88 -7.32
CA LYS A 427 -12.59 8.58 -7.02
C LYS A 427 -11.45 7.63 -6.67
N LEU A 428 -11.73 6.55 -5.92
CA LEU A 428 -10.73 5.52 -5.65
C LEU A 428 -10.31 4.79 -6.92
N MET A 429 -11.24 4.53 -7.85
CA MET A 429 -10.87 3.95 -9.14
C MET A 429 -10.18 4.91 -10.09
N ASP A 430 -10.46 6.22 -10.04
CA ASP A 430 -9.68 7.21 -10.79
C ASP A 430 -8.22 7.21 -10.27
N MET A 431 -8.00 7.16 -8.95
CA MET A 431 -6.67 7.00 -8.34
C MET A 431 -5.96 5.70 -8.73
N ILE A 432 -6.67 4.58 -8.71
CA ILE A 432 -6.11 3.29 -9.15
C ILE A 432 -5.76 3.33 -10.63
N TRP A 433 -6.58 3.98 -11.45
CA TRP A 433 -6.31 4.13 -12.88
C TRP A 433 -5.05 4.95 -13.14
N GLU A 434 -4.90 6.10 -12.50
CA GLU A 434 -3.68 6.92 -12.56
C GLU A 434 -2.43 6.12 -12.11
N THR A 435 -2.59 5.30 -11.07
CA THR A 435 -1.52 4.40 -10.60
C THR A 435 -1.12 3.38 -11.67
N LEU A 436 -2.09 2.75 -12.34
CA LEU A 436 -1.81 1.78 -13.41
C LEU A 436 -1.10 2.44 -14.60
N LEU A 437 -1.51 3.66 -14.98
CA LEU A 437 -0.85 4.42 -16.05
C LEU A 437 0.59 4.76 -15.68
N TYR A 438 0.82 5.25 -14.45
CA TYR A 438 2.17 5.50 -13.95
C TYR A 438 3.07 4.25 -14.02
N LEU A 439 2.54 3.08 -13.64
CA LEU A 439 3.31 1.83 -13.64
C LEU A 439 3.66 1.34 -15.05
N VAL A 440 2.79 1.57 -16.03
CA VAL A 440 3.07 1.31 -17.44
C VAL A 440 4.22 2.21 -17.93
N ASP A 441 4.22 3.49 -17.54
CA ASP A 441 5.26 4.44 -17.96
C ASP A 441 6.62 4.18 -17.29
N ASN A 442 6.64 3.52 -16.12
CA ASN A 442 7.85 3.27 -15.32
C ASN A 442 8.27 1.79 -15.30
N VAL A 443 7.89 1.06 -16.35
CA VAL A 443 8.08 -0.38 -16.45
C VAL A 443 9.55 -0.83 -16.43
N ALA A 444 10.47 0.00 -16.94
CA ALA A 444 11.89 -0.30 -16.98
C ALA A 444 12.51 -0.47 -15.59
N GLU A 445 12.07 0.34 -14.62
CA GLU A 445 12.53 0.25 -13.24
C GLU A 445 12.05 -1.05 -12.56
N ILE A 446 10.84 -1.49 -12.90
CA ILE A 446 10.26 -2.75 -12.41
C ILE A 446 11.06 -3.94 -12.95
N ASP A 447 11.41 -3.93 -14.23
CA ASP A 447 12.22 -4.99 -14.84
C ASP A 447 13.62 -5.04 -14.23
N GLU A 448 14.22 -3.89 -13.95
CA GLU A 448 15.52 -3.80 -13.29
C GLU A 448 15.47 -4.37 -11.86
N PHE A 449 14.42 -4.05 -11.11
CA PHE A 449 14.17 -4.68 -9.82
C PHE A 449 14.08 -6.22 -9.93
N GLY A 450 13.39 -6.73 -10.96
CA GLY A 450 13.32 -8.16 -11.24
C GLY A 450 14.68 -8.82 -11.48
N LYS A 451 15.58 -8.16 -12.21
CA LYS A 451 16.96 -8.65 -12.41
C LYS A 451 17.72 -8.71 -11.09
N ILE A 452 17.62 -7.67 -10.27
CA ILE A 452 18.26 -7.63 -8.95
C ILE A 452 17.73 -8.74 -8.04
N LEU A 453 16.42 -8.95 -7.98
CA LEU A 453 15.82 -10.04 -7.20
C LEU A 453 16.39 -11.40 -7.60
N LYS A 454 16.54 -11.65 -8.90
CA LYS A 454 17.15 -12.87 -9.42
C LYS A 454 18.61 -12.99 -8.98
N THR A 455 19.40 -11.92 -9.11
CA THR A 455 20.80 -11.90 -8.67
C THR A 455 20.95 -12.13 -7.17
N VAL A 456 20.12 -11.50 -6.34
CA VAL A 456 20.14 -11.67 -4.88
C VAL A 456 19.85 -13.12 -4.50
N ALA A 457 18.88 -13.76 -5.16
CA ALA A 457 18.51 -15.14 -4.89
C ALA A 457 19.51 -16.19 -5.41
N GLU A 458 20.24 -15.89 -6.49
CA GLU A 458 21.24 -16.79 -7.08
C GLU A 458 22.62 -16.68 -6.42
N ARG A 459 22.84 -15.71 -5.51
CA ARG A 459 24.12 -15.57 -4.80
C ARG A 459 24.39 -16.78 -3.89
N PRO A 460 25.60 -17.38 -3.94
CA PRO A 460 26.01 -18.40 -2.98
C PRO A 460 26.00 -17.81 -1.56
N HIS A 461 25.42 -18.53 -0.60
CA HIS A 461 25.40 -18.14 0.81
C HIS A 461 26.80 -18.14 1.48
N ASP A 462 27.86 -18.46 0.74
CA ASP A 462 29.21 -18.75 1.25
C ASP A 462 30.25 -17.62 1.04
N ILE A 463 29.87 -16.43 0.57
CA ILE A 463 30.84 -15.35 0.31
C ILE A 463 30.91 -14.38 1.51
N PRO A 464 32.06 -14.24 2.19
CA PRO A 464 32.23 -13.28 3.27
C PRO A 464 31.98 -11.83 2.82
N HIS A 465 31.40 -11.03 3.71
CA HIS A 465 30.97 -9.64 3.47
C HIS A 465 32.03 -8.75 2.77
N ASP A 466 33.32 -8.99 3.01
CA ASP A 466 34.43 -8.18 2.49
C ASP A 466 34.70 -8.39 0.98
N GLU A 467 34.36 -9.57 0.43
CA GLU A 467 34.36 -9.81 -1.02
C GLU A 467 33.06 -9.34 -1.70
N SER A 468 31.94 -9.34 -0.95
CA SER A 468 30.64 -8.90 -1.46
C SER A 468 30.64 -7.40 -1.85
N ALA A 469 31.35 -6.55 -1.10
CA ALA A 469 31.48 -5.13 -1.41
C ALA A 469 32.29 -4.88 -2.70
N ARG A 470 33.24 -5.76 -3.04
CA ARG A 470 34.02 -5.67 -4.29
C ARG A 470 33.18 -6.08 -5.50
N LEU A 471 32.38 -7.14 -5.39
CA LEU A 471 31.46 -7.56 -6.46
C LEU A 471 30.39 -6.50 -6.77
N ARG A 472 29.90 -5.81 -5.74
CA ARG A 472 28.96 -4.67 -5.86
C ARG A 472 29.50 -3.51 -6.71
N SER A 473 30.83 -3.33 -6.80
CA SER A 473 31.46 -2.28 -7.62
C SER A 473 31.61 -2.62 -9.11
N HIS A 474 31.51 -3.90 -9.48
CA HIS A 474 31.75 -4.34 -10.86
C HIS A 474 30.48 -4.50 -11.70
N THR A 475 29.30 -4.44 -11.10
CA THR A 475 28.01 -4.53 -11.83
C THR A 475 27.40 -3.16 -12.16
N VAL A 476 28.01 -2.07 -11.69
CA VAL A 476 27.60 -0.69 -11.99
C VAL A 476 28.72 0.00 -12.77
N GLN A 477 28.91 -0.41 -14.03
CA GLN A 477 29.59 0.36 -15.06
C GLN A 477 28.88 0.22 -16.40
#